data_AF-A0A0K0CZ64-F1
#
_entry.id   AF-A0A0K0CZ64-F1
#
_cell.length_a   1.000
_cell.length_b   1.000
_cell.length_c   1.000
_cell.angle_alpha   90.00
_cell.angle_beta   90.00
_cell.angle_gamma   90.00
#
_symmetry.space_group_name_H-M   'P 1'
#
loop_
_entity.id
_entity.type
_entity.pdbx_description
1 polymer ?
#
loop_
_entity_poly.entity_id
_entity_poly.type
_entity_poly.pdbx_seq_one_letter_code
_entity_poly.pdbx_strand_id
1 'polypeptide(L)'
;MEPATEALDNPIGRLCSEYNGIGCEDVLSTRFERVNVNCIPMKLSDSCTSVDSSSNNRSPTEKSSDDMLSLMEFESEEKSDAFEQLFDSEIEKEIFMVIGKIATEFPPPKLFKKGEKFLAKVLSAVSPLEFYVIRDAHIRILRELERIISYFSEKLCGQPLLDSQCHRDHACLVRFDDILARAKIGHSGTDELQVYLIDYGRSMFISRSECFAIPTFIAKFASPLAHYCTLNGFKTLNMVGVYCIRISDITNYCGFLLYESQFSDVDSRALDHATVIAFHEKILSVGEITLKSFGESRRTHGELVELVD
;
A
#
# COMPACT_ATOMS: atom_id res chain seq x y z
N MET A 1 -8.82 27.04 31.70
CA MET A 1 -7.41 26.63 31.70
C MET A 1 -7.34 25.31 30.96
N GLU A 2 -7.12 25.36 29.65
CA GLU A 2 -6.75 24.16 28.89
C GLU A 2 -5.28 23.85 29.20
N PRO A 3 -4.90 22.58 29.41
CA PRO A 3 -3.51 22.23 29.64
C PRO A 3 -2.73 22.35 28.33
N ALA A 4 -1.62 23.08 28.37
CA ALA A 4 -0.65 23.10 27.30
C ALA A 4 -0.09 21.68 27.12
N THR A 5 -0.33 21.07 25.96
CA THR A 5 0.33 19.84 25.55
C THR A 5 1.78 20.15 25.24
N GLU A 6 2.69 19.75 26.14
CA GLU A 6 4.13 19.74 25.88
C GLU A 6 4.41 18.76 24.73
N ALA A 7 4.91 19.30 23.61
CA ALA A 7 5.41 18.50 22.52
C ALA A 7 6.70 17.81 22.99
N LEU A 8 6.64 16.49 23.18
CA LEU A 8 7.82 15.66 23.40
C LEU A 8 8.76 15.83 22.20
N ASP A 9 9.97 16.32 22.46
CA ASP A 9 11.09 16.28 21.52
C ASP A 9 11.27 14.84 21.06
N ASN A 10 10.88 14.55 19.83
CA ASN A 10 10.93 13.20 19.27
C ASN A 10 12.33 12.99 18.68
N PRO A 11 13.22 12.18 19.28
CA PRO A 11 14.58 11.97 18.78
C PRO A 11 14.61 11.42 17.34
N ILE A 12 13.54 10.76 16.91
CA ILE A 12 13.37 10.27 15.53
C ILE A 12 13.21 11.42 14.53
N GLY A 13 12.65 12.56 14.96
CA GLY A 13 12.56 13.76 14.15
C GLY A 13 13.92 14.33 13.75
N ARG A 14 14.96 14.12 14.58
CA ARG A 14 16.35 14.49 14.21
C ARG A 14 16.92 13.56 13.14
N LEU A 15 16.73 12.25 13.29
CA LEU A 15 17.18 11.24 12.31
C LEU A 15 16.61 11.49 10.90
N CYS A 16 15.33 11.86 10.78
CA CYS A 16 14.73 12.17 9.48
C CYS A 16 15.18 13.53 8.90
N SER A 17 15.58 14.49 9.74
CA SER A 17 15.98 15.82 9.27
C SER A 17 17.38 15.86 8.65
N GLU A 18 18.28 14.98 9.08
CA GLU A 18 19.69 14.99 8.68
C GLU A 18 19.98 14.18 7.41
N TYR A 19 19.05 13.33 6.96
CA TYR A 19 19.22 12.46 5.78
C TYR A 19 18.69 13.03 4.44
N ASN A 20 18.27 14.30 4.39
CA ASN A 20 17.70 14.95 3.19
C ASN A 20 18.70 15.21 2.03
N GLY A 21 19.87 14.57 2.00
CA GLY A 21 20.95 14.85 1.05
C GLY A 21 21.04 13.95 -0.18
N ILE A 22 20.26 12.85 -0.28
CA ILE A 22 20.39 11.88 -1.37
C ILE A 22 19.13 11.92 -2.25
N GLY A 23 19.27 12.46 -3.46
CA GLY A 23 18.21 12.51 -4.46
C GLY A 23 17.74 11.10 -4.83
N CYS A 24 16.49 10.79 -4.48
CA CYS A 24 15.83 9.55 -4.86
C CYS A 24 14.99 9.83 -6.11
N GLU A 25 15.49 9.42 -7.29
CA GLU A 25 14.73 9.51 -8.54
C GLU A 25 13.49 8.60 -8.52
N ASP A 26 12.42 9.09 -9.14
CA ASP A 26 11.08 8.53 -9.10
C ASP A 26 10.96 7.16 -9.77
N VAL A 27 10.74 6.13 -8.96
CA VAL A 27 10.13 4.87 -9.40
C VAL A 27 9.01 4.49 -8.43
N LEU A 28 7.86 5.17 -8.55
CA LEU A 28 6.61 4.47 -8.29
C LEU A 28 6.41 3.56 -9.51
N SER A 29 7.04 2.38 -9.50
CA SER A 29 6.72 1.33 -10.45
C SER A 29 5.26 1.00 -10.21
N THR A 30 4.40 1.47 -11.11
CA THR A 30 2.98 1.19 -11.19
C THR A 30 2.78 -0.28 -11.57
N ARG A 31 3.34 -1.21 -10.79
CA ARG A 31 3.02 -2.63 -10.89
C ARG A 31 1.74 -2.87 -10.11
N PHE A 32 0.66 -2.25 -10.57
CA PHE A 32 -0.68 -2.65 -10.22
C PHE A 32 -0.95 -3.97 -10.95
N GLU A 33 -0.42 -5.07 -10.42
CA GLU A 33 -0.81 -6.39 -10.88
C GLU A 33 -2.29 -6.57 -10.58
N ARG A 34 -3.05 -6.84 -11.65
CA ARG A 34 -4.46 -7.20 -11.60
C ARG A 34 -4.57 -8.43 -10.69
N VAL A 35 -5.07 -8.24 -9.47
CA VAL A 35 -5.43 -9.37 -8.61
C VAL A 35 -6.65 -10.01 -9.26
N ASN A 36 -6.41 -11.04 -10.06
CA ASN A 36 -7.45 -11.84 -10.67
C ASN A 36 -8.05 -12.73 -9.56
N VAL A 37 -9.21 -12.33 -9.03
CA VAL A 37 -9.97 -13.16 -8.07
C VAL A 37 -10.64 -14.28 -8.86
N ASN A 38 -9.84 -15.26 -9.29
CA ASN A 38 -10.37 -16.50 -9.84
C ASN A 38 -10.90 -17.36 -8.68
N CYS A 39 -12.21 -17.29 -8.45
CA CYS A 39 -12.94 -18.35 -7.77
C CYS A 39 -12.87 -19.62 -8.62
N ILE A 40 -11.91 -20.51 -8.35
CA ILE A 40 -11.84 -21.83 -9.00
C ILE A 40 -12.85 -22.76 -8.31
N PRO A 41 -13.82 -23.35 -9.04
CA PRO A 41 -14.60 -24.46 -8.52
C PRO A 41 -13.73 -25.72 -8.54
N MET A 42 -13.56 -26.35 -7.37
CA MET A 42 -12.96 -27.68 -7.26
C MET A 42 -13.71 -28.69 -8.13
N LYS A 43 -13.05 -29.19 -9.18
CA LYS A 43 -13.37 -30.47 -9.80
C LYS A 43 -12.12 -31.34 -9.79
N LEU A 44 -12.23 -32.46 -9.08
CA LEU A 44 -11.35 -33.62 -9.25
C LEU A 44 -11.47 -34.15 -10.69
N SER A 45 -10.34 -34.42 -11.33
CA SER A 45 -10.14 -35.67 -12.08
C SER A 45 -8.67 -35.87 -12.47
N ASP A 46 -8.30 -37.13 -12.38
CA ASP A 46 -7.01 -37.80 -12.54
C ASP A 46 -6.22 -37.56 -13.84
N SER A 47 -4.91 -37.85 -13.72
CA SER A 47 -4.12 -38.75 -14.58
C SER A 47 -2.95 -38.17 -15.39
N CYS A 48 -1.89 -38.99 -15.33
CA CYS A 48 -0.52 -38.88 -15.79
C CYS A 48 -0.31 -38.51 -17.26
N THR A 49 0.80 -37.83 -17.58
CA THR A 49 1.84 -38.35 -18.51
C THR A 49 3.09 -37.45 -18.54
N SER A 50 4.23 -38.12 -18.50
CA SER A 50 5.61 -37.64 -18.64
C SER A 50 5.97 -37.34 -20.10
N VAL A 51 6.70 -36.25 -20.36
CA VAL A 51 7.56 -36.10 -21.55
C VAL A 51 8.81 -35.29 -21.20
N ASP A 52 9.97 -35.95 -21.27
CA ASP A 52 11.30 -35.37 -21.29
C ASP A 52 11.57 -34.66 -22.62
N SER A 53 12.32 -33.54 -22.61
CA SER A 53 13.05 -33.07 -23.78
C SER A 53 14.22 -32.15 -23.40
N SER A 54 15.41 -32.74 -23.48
CA SER A 54 16.74 -32.12 -23.56
C SER A 54 16.90 -31.29 -24.84
N SER A 55 17.60 -30.15 -24.77
CA SER A 55 18.59 -29.79 -25.80
C SER A 55 19.53 -28.66 -25.35
N ASN A 56 20.81 -29.01 -25.28
CA ASN A 56 21.97 -28.13 -25.32
C ASN A 56 21.94 -27.18 -26.52
N ASN A 57 22.53 -25.98 -26.39
CA ASN A 57 23.39 -25.43 -27.44
C ASN A 57 24.36 -24.37 -26.90
N ARG A 58 25.63 -24.65 -27.14
CA ARG A 58 26.84 -23.90 -26.83
C ARG A 58 27.40 -23.43 -28.17
N SER A 59 27.80 -22.17 -28.33
CA SER A 59 28.96 -21.85 -29.18
C SER A 59 29.53 -20.44 -28.94
N PRO A 60 30.82 -20.22 -29.30
CA PRO A 60 31.64 -19.07 -28.88
C PRO A 60 32.15 -18.20 -30.05
N THR A 61 32.52 -16.94 -29.78
CA THR A 61 33.48 -16.13 -30.59
C THR A 61 33.76 -14.83 -29.80
N GLU A 62 34.93 -14.62 -29.18
CA GLU A 62 36.24 -14.18 -29.70
C GLU A 62 36.34 -12.69 -30.12
N LYS A 63 37.36 -12.03 -29.51
CA LYS A 63 38.16 -10.87 -29.96
C LYS A 63 37.51 -9.47 -29.86
N SER A 64 38.23 -8.38 -29.65
CA SER A 64 39.57 -8.04 -29.14
C SER A 64 39.67 -6.52 -29.35
N SER A 65 40.24 -5.76 -28.41
CA SER A 65 41.22 -4.71 -28.73
C SER A 65 41.49 -3.88 -27.48
N ASP A 66 42.77 -3.81 -27.18
CA ASP A 66 43.46 -2.96 -26.23
C ASP A 66 43.19 -1.46 -26.43
N ASP A 67 43.37 -0.71 -25.34
CA ASP A 67 43.86 0.68 -25.23
C ASP A 67 43.14 1.38 -24.06
N MET A 68 43.73 2.21 -23.23
CA MET A 68 45.11 2.56 -22.95
C MET A 68 45.00 3.42 -21.67
N LEU A 69 45.73 2.99 -20.65
CA LEU A 69 46.22 3.72 -19.47
C LEU A 69 45.82 5.21 -19.33
N SER A 70 45.06 5.50 -18.27
CA SER A 70 45.13 6.77 -17.55
C SER A 70 45.18 6.47 -16.05
N LEU A 71 46.39 6.24 -15.54
CA LEU A 71 46.69 6.34 -14.10
C LEU A 71 46.45 7.79 -13.67
N MET A 72 45.42 8.02 -12.87
CA MET A 72 45.44 9.11 -11.90
C MET A 72 45.38 8.46 -10.51
N GLU A 73 46.54 8.43 -9.85
CA GLU A 73 46.67 8.20 -8.42
C GLU A 73 45.93 9.33 -7.69
N PHE A 74 44.77 9.01 -7.13
CA PHE A 74 44.14 9.82 -6.08
C PHE A 74 44.42 9.13 -4.74
N GLU A 75 45.57 9.46 -4.16
CA GLU A 75 45.85 9.20 -2.75
C GLU A 75 45.05 10.21 -1.91
N SER A 76 43.98 9.77 -1.24
CA SER A 76 43.64 10.15 0.15
C SER A 76 42.22 9.68 0.54
N GLU A 77 42.06 8.41 0.93
CA GLU A 77 40.79 7.85 1.45
C GLU A 77 40.88 7.30 2.89
N GLU A 78 41.94 7.53 3.65
CA GLU A 78 42.11 6.86 4.96
C GLU A 78 41.64 7.64 6.20
N LYS A 79 40.66 8.56 6.11
CA LYS A 79 40.31 9.40 7.29
C LYS A 79 38.85 9.70 7.57
N SER A 80 37.90 9.14 6.84
CA SER A 80 36.45 9.29 7.12
C SER A 80 35.86 8.16 7.98
N ASP A 81 36.48 6.99 8.02
CA ASP A 81 35.82 5.77 8.54
C ASP A 81 35.68 5.71 10.06
N ALA A 82 36.50 6.46 10.80
CA ALA A 82 36.47 6.41 12.26
C ALA A 82 35.33 7.24 12.89
N PHE A 83 34.73 8.18 12.14
CA PHE A 83 33.69 9.06 12.69
C PHE A 83 32.27 8.52 12.46
N GLU A 84 32.02 7.80 11.36
CA GLU A 84 30.73 7.11 11.13
C GLU A 84 30.51 5.98 12.15
N GLN A 85 31.56 5.23 12.51
CA GLN A 85 31.45 4.08 13.43
C GLN A 85 31.03 4.45 14.87
N LEU A 86 31.33 5.67 15.34
CA LEU A 86 31.01 6.08 16.71
C LEU A 86 29.55 6.53 16.86
N PHE A 87 29.00 7.21 15.86
CA PHE A 87 27.61 7.67 15.88
C PHE A 87 26.63 6.51 15.73
N ASP A 88 26.98 5.48 14.96
CA ASP A 88 26.13 4.30 14.78
C ASP A 88 25.90 3.56 16.11
N SER A 89 26.92 3.43 16.95
CA SER A 89 26.83 2.57 18.15
C SER A 89 25.89 3.08 19.26
N GLU A 90 25.72 4.39 19.40
CA GLU A 90 24.87 4.99 20.43
C GLU A 90 23.43 5.12 19.94
N ILE A 91 23.26 5.52 18.67
CA ILE A 91 21.97 5.56 17.98
C ILE A 91 21.36 4.16 17.90
N GLU A 92 22.15 3.12 17.61
CA GLU A 92 21.66 1.75 17.59
C GLU A 92 21.16 1.27 18.96
N LYS A 93 21.82 1.65 20.05
CA LYS A 93 21.38 1.28 21.41
C LYS A 93 20.07 1.95 21.77
N GLU A 94 19.91 3.23 21.46
CA GLU A 94 18.65 3.94 21.66
C GLU A 94 17.53 3.33 20.81
N ILE A 95 17.79 3.07 19.54
CA ILE A 95 16.86 2.40 18.63
C ILE A 95 16.46 1.03 19.20
N PHE A 96 17.40 0.24 19.73
CA PHE A 96 17.10 -1.08 20.27
C PHE A 96 16.17 -1.01 21.48
N MET A 97 16.39 -0.04 22.38
CA MET A 97 15.48 0.21 23.50
C MET A 97 14.08 0.64 23.03
N VAL A 98 14.01 1.40 21.95
CA VAL A 98 12.74 1.87 21.36
C VAL A 98 12.00 0.75 20.62
N ILE A 99 12.72 -0.16 19.95
CA ILE A 99 12.16 -1.33 19.24
C ILE A 99 11.43 -2.26 20.23
N GLY A 100 11.94 -2.40 21.46
CA GLY A 100 11.37 -3.31 22.46
C GLY A 100 9.91 -3.04 22.85
N LYS A 101 9.37 -1.83 22.58
CA LYS A 101 7.96 -1.53 22.84
C LYS A 101 7.12 -1.86 21.63
N ILE A 102 6.42 -3.00 21.67
CA ILE A 102 5.49 -3.41 20.62
C ILE A 102 4.17 -2.63 20.73
N ALA A 103 3.68 -2.10 19.61
CA ALA A 103 2.37 -1.47 19.54
C ALA A 103 1.28 -2.50 19.24
N THR A 104 0.13 -2.30 19.88
CA THR A 104 -1.08 -3.10 19.65
C THR A 104 -2.06 -2.40 18.70
N GLU A 105 -1.93 -1.08 18.52
CA GLU A 105 -2.86 -0.26 17.75
C GLU A 105 -2.14 0.87 17.00
N PHE A 106 -2.76 1.35 15.93
CA PHE A 106 -2.32 2.54 15.20
C PHE A 106 -3.03 3.80 15.72
N PRO A 107 -2.43 4.99 15.52
CA PRO A 107 -3.14 6.24 15.74
C PRO A 107 -4.45 6.28 14.93
N PRO A 108 -5.51 6.90 15.46
CA PRO A 108 -6.78 6.98 14.75
C PRO A 108 -6.60 7.70 13.40
N PRO A 109 -7.28 7.24 12.32
CA PRO A 109 -7.24 7.92 11.03
C PRO A 109 -7.74 9.37 11.14
N LYS A 110 -7.08 10.28 10.43
CA LYS A 110 -7.52 11.67 10.35
C LYS A 110 -8.69 11.79 9.37
N LEU A 111 -9.87 12.06 9.90
CA LEU A 111 -11.10 12.23 9.11
C LEU A 111 -11.06 13.52 8.26
N PHE A 112 -11.71 13.48 7.09
CA PHE A 112 -11.88 14.67 6.25
C PHE A 112 -12.92 15.63 6.86
N LYS A 113 -12.70 16.94 6.70
CA LYS A 113 -13.72 17.93 7.03
C LYS A 113 -14.81 17.93 5.95
N LYS A 114 -16.06 18.15 6.34
CA LYS A 114 -17.18 18.31 5.39
C LYS A 114 -16.88 19.46 4.43
N GLY A 115 -16.98 19.17 3.13
CA GLY A 115 -16.70 20.10 2.04
C GLY A 115 -15.21 20.27 1.71
N GLU A 116 -14.30 19.58 2.41
CA GLU A 116 -12.87 19.61 2.13
C GLU A 116 -12.60 19.04 0.74
N LYS A 117 -11.89 19.82 -0.08
CA LYS A 117 -11.33 19.36 -1.36
C LYS A 117 -9.87 18.99 -1.15
N PHE A 118 -9.44 17.87 -1.73
CA PHE A 118 -8.05 17.42 -1.64
C PHE A 118 -7.64 16.65 -2.90
N LEU A 119 -6.35 16.75 -3.23
CA LEU A 119 -5.72 15.91 -4.25
C LEU A 119 -5.39 14.55 -3.64
N ALA A 120 -5.68 13.49 -4.39
CA ALA A 120 -5.46 12.13 -3.96
C ALA A 120 -5.02 11.23 -5.12
N LYS A 121 -4.31 10.15 -4.78
CA LYS A 121 -4.01 9.05 -5.69
C LYS A 121 -4.81 7.82 -5.28
N VAL A 122 -5.33 7.08 -6.25
CA VAL A 122 -6.03 5.83 -5.98
C VAL A 122 -5.01 4.72 -5.73
N LEU A 123 -5.10 4.07 -4.58
CA LEU A 123 -4.22 2.98 -4.17
C LEU A 123 -4.79 1.62 -4.58
N SER A 124 -6.09 1.45 -4.38
CA SER A 124 -6.81 0.24 -4.74
C SER A 124 -8.26 0.59 -5.05
N ALA A 125 -8.87 -0.20 -5.92
CA ALA A 125 -10.28 -0.10 -6.22
C ALA A 125 -10.85 -1.52 -6.22
N VAL A 126 -12.07 -1.68 -5.72
CA VAL A 126 -12.87 -2.90 -5.85
C VAL A 126 -14.14 -2.53 -6.61
N SER A 127 -14.76 -1.41 -6.26
CA SER A 127 -15.92 -0.85 -6.94
C SER A 127 -16.01 0.67 -6.69
N PRO A 128 -16.95 1.39 -7.34
CA PRO A 128 -17.24 2.78 -6.99
C PRO A 128 -17.70 2.98 -5.52
N LEU A 129 -18.17 1.92 -4.87
CA LEU A 129 -18.55 1.93 -3.45
C LEU A 129 -17.43 1.46 -2.53
N GLU A 130 -16.33 0.96 -3.10
CA GLU A 130 -15.24 0.43 -2.33
C GLU A 130 -13.91 0.66 -3.04
N PHE A 131 -13.27 1.77 -2.71
CA PHE A 131 -11.93 2.09 -3.17
C PHE A 131 -11.14 2.82 -2.10
N TYR A 132 -9.83 2.83 -2.23
CA TYR A 132 -8.91 3.44 -1.27
C TYR A 132 -8.02 4.46 -1.96
N VAL A 133 -7.82 5.57 -1.27
CA VAL A 133 -6.99 6.67 -1.77
C VAL A 133 -5.97 7.11 -0.74
N ILE A 134 -4.86 7.68 -1.20
CA ILE A 134 -3.90 8.42 -0.39
C ILE A 134 -3.95 9.89 -0.76
N ARG A 135 -3.92 10.79 0.23
CA ARG A 135 -3.75 12.22 -0.03
C ARG A 135 -2.39 12.46 -0.67
N ASP A 136 -2.31 13.33 -1.66
CA ASP A 136 -1.04 13.64 -2.31
C ASP A 136 0.03 14.11 -1.31
N ALA A 137 -0.36 14.97 -0.36
CA ALA A 137 0.49 15.45 0.72
C ALA A 137 1.05 14.34 1.64
N HIS A 138 0.45 13.14 1.66
CA HIS A 138 0.87 12.02 2.47
C HIS A 138 1.81 11.05 1.74
N ILE A 139 2.03 11.20 0.43
CA ILE A 139 2.91 10.30 -0.33
C ILE A 139 4.35 10.37 0.19
N ARG A 140 4.83 11.55 0.57
CA ARG A 140 6.17 11.70 1.17
C ARG A 140 6.29 10.97 2.50
N ILE A 141 5.21 10.95 3.29
CA ILE A 141 5.16 10.24 4.57
C ILE A 141 5.23 8.72 4.35
N LEU A 142 4.51 8.20 3.34
CA LEU A 142 4.57 6.80 2.96
C LEU A 142 5.99 6.38 2.55
N ARG A 143 6.63 7.16 1.67
CA ARG A 143 8.03 6.90 1.23
C ARG A 143 9.01 6.88 2.40
N GLU A 144 8.84 7.80 3.36
CA GLU A 144 9.69 7.83 4.55
C GLU A 144 9.44 6.65 5.48
N LEU A 145 8.18 6.24 5.65
CA LEU A 145 7.83 5.01 6.38
C LEU A 145 8.47 3.77 5.75
N GLU A 146 8.36 3.62 4.43
CA GLU A 146 8.98 2.52 3.67
C GLU A 146 10.50 2.50 3.87
N ARG A 147 11.15 3.67 3.79
CA ARG A 147 12.59 3.82 4.04
C ARG A 147 12.98 3.38 5.46
N ILE A 148 12.26 3.87 6.48
CA ILE A 148 12.51 3.50 7.89
C ILE A 148 12.32 1.99 8.10
N ILE A 149 11.22 1.43 7.61
CA ILE A 149 10.92 0.01 7.75
C ILE A 149 11.97 -0.84 7.02
N SER A 150 12.36 -0.46 5.81
CA SER A 150 13.39 -1.15 5.03
C SER A 150 14.73 -1.16 5.75
N TYR A 151 15.13 -0.02 6.34
CA TYR A 151 16.36 0.11 7.11
C TYR A 151 16.40 -0.85 8.31
N PHE A 152 15.26 -1.11 8.96
CA PHE A 152 15.16 -2.03 10.09
C PHE A 152 14.69 -3.45 9.73
N SER A 153 14.54 -3.77 8.44
CA SER A 153 13.81 -4.96 7.98
C SER A 153 14.33 -6.27 8.59
N GLU A 154 15.64 -6.48 8.65
CA GLU A 154 16.25 -7.67 9.24
C GLU A 154 15.93 -7.81 10.74
N LYS A 155 16.09 -6.71 11.49
CA LYS A 155 15.82 -6.65 12.94
C LYS A 155 14.33 -6.86 13.23
N LEU A 156 13.45 -6.30 12.40
CA LEU A 156 11.99 -6.44 12.51
C LEU A 156 11.52 -7.87 12.19
N CYS A 157 12.09 -8.50 11.16
CA CYS A 157 11.75 -9.89 10.79
C CYS A 157 12.17 -10.90 11.87
N GLY A 158 13.17 -10.58 12.69
CA GLY A 158 13.58 -11.38 13.84
C GLY A 158 12.57 -11.40 14.99
N GLN A 159 11.50 -10.62 14.92
CA GLN A 159 10.49 -10.48 15.96
C GLN A 159 9.09 -10.91 15.44
N PRO A 160 8.83 -12.22 15.32
CA PRO A 160 7.50 -12.69 14.94
C PRO A 160 6.45 -12.27 15.99
N LEU A 161 5.23 -12.02 15.53
CA LEU A 161 4.12 -11.71 16.41
C LEU A 161 3.70 -12.98 17.18
N LEU A 162 3.48 -12.87 18.49
CA LEU A 162 3.08 -14.03 19.30
C LEU A 162 1.64 -14.45 18.96
N ASP A 163 1.34 -15.75 19.03
CA ASP A 163 -0.02 -16.25 18.76
C ASP A 163 -1.09 -15.62 19.66
N SER A 164 -0.74 -15.28 20.91
CA SER A 164 -1.64 -14.59 21.85
C SER A 164 -1.95 -13.15 21.44
N GLN A 165 -1.13 -12.55 20.57
CA GLN A 165 -1.29 -11.21 20.02
C GLN A 165 -1.99 -11.22 18.65
N CYS A 166 -2.14 -12.39 18.02
CA CYS A 166 -2.80 -12.56 16.72
C CYS A 166 -4.34 -12.47 16.81
N HIS A 167 -4.85 -11.36 17.33
CA HIS A 167 -6.28 -11.06 17.44
C HIS A 167 -6.69 -9.88 16.56
N ARG A 168 -8.00 -9.76 16.33
CA ARG A 168 -8.59 -8.69 15.50
C ARG A 168 -8.11 -7.30 15.94
N ASP A 169 -7.89 -6.45 14.93
CA ASP A 169 -7.41 -5.08 14.99
C ASP A 169 -6.00 -4.87 15.59
N HIS A 170 -5.26 -5.94 15.92
CA HIS A 170 -3.87 -5.82 16.38
C HIS A 170 -2.98 -5.28 15.26
N ALA A 171 -2.15 -4.27 15.59
CA ALA A 171 -1.16 -3.69 14.69
C ALA A 171 0.02 -4.64 14.48
N CYS A 172 0.49 -4.78 13.24
CA CYS A 172 1.57 -5.67 12.88
C CYS A 172 2.32 -5.18 11.64
N LEU A 173 3.43 -5.85 11.33
CA LEU A 173 4.13 -5.75 10.05
C LEU A 173 3.95 -7.06 9.28
N VAL A 174 3.84 -6.98 7.97
CA VAL A 174 3.71 -8.14 7.08
C VAL A 174 4.54 -7.92 5.82
N ARG A 175 4.96 -9.00 5.15
CA ARG A 175 5.61 -8.88 3.83
C ARG A 175 4.57 -8.66 2.72
N PHE A 176 4.83 -7.70 1.85
CA PHE A 176 4.03 -7.37 0.68
C PHE A 176 4.97 -6.92 -0.43
N ASP A 177 4.98 -7.60 -1.58
CA ASP A 177 5.88 -7.30 -2.72
C ASP A 177 7.35 -7.12 -2.29
N ASP A 178 7.87 -8.08 -1.52
CA ASP A 178 9.22 -8.12 -0.95
C ASP A 178 9.58 -7.05 0.09
N ILE A 179 8.69 -6.10 0.36
CA ILE A 179 8.86 -5.07 1.40
C ILE A 179 8.01 -5.37 2.64
N LEU A 180 8.45 -4.90 3.81
CA LEU A 180 7.60 -4.93 5.00
C LEU A 180 6.63 -3.75 4.97
N ALA A 181 5.36 -4.00 5.26
CA ALA A 181 4.29 -3.02 5.27
C ALA A 181 3.54 -3.04 6.61
N ARG A 182 3.00 -1.88 7.00
CA ARG A 182 2.13 -1.78 8.19
C ARG A 182 0.78 -2.41 7.88
N ALA A 183 0.31 -3.24 8.79
CA ALA A 183 -0.97 -3.92 8.65
C ALA A 183 -1.70 -4.03 9.97
N LYS A 184 -3.01 -4.27 9.90
CA LYS A 184 -3.83 -4.68 11.04
C LYS A 184 -4.45 -6.05 10.77
N ILE A 185 -4.58 -6.86 11.81
CA ILE A 185 -5.23 -8.17 11.71
C ILE A 185 -6.74 -7.98 11.58
N GLY A 186 -7.34 -8.58 10.55
CA GLY A 186 -8.77 -8.60 10.32
C GLY A 186 -9.46 -9.81 10.94
N HIS A 187 -9.06 -10.98 10.47
CA HIS A 187 -9.59 -12.26 10.90
C HIS A 187 -8.42 -13.20 11.21
N SER A 188 -8.58 -14.01 12.25
CA SER A 188 -7.56 -14.96 12.71
C SER A 188 -8.08 -16.38 12.53
N GLY A 189 -7.53 -17.08 11.54
CA GLY A 189 -7.77 -18.51 11.32
C GLY A 189 -6.81 -19.38 12.13
N THR A 190 -6.85 -20.70 11.92
CA THR A 190 -5.92 -21.63 12.58
C THR A 190 -4.48 -21.39 12.14
N ASP A 191 -4.25 -21.30 10.83
CA ASP A 191 -2.90 -21.23 10.24
C ASP A 191 -2.66 -19.93 9.46
N GLU A 192 -3.75 -19.28 9.03
CA GLU A 192 -3.72 -18.07 8.22
C GLU A 192 -4.35 -16.88 8.95
N LEU A 193 -3.84 -15.70 8.66
CA LEU A 193 -4.39 -14.42 9.10
C LEU A 193 -4.87 -13.65 7.88
N GLN A 194 -6.10 -13.14 7.94
CA GLN A 194 -6.52 -12.06 7.05
C GLN A 194 -5.99 -10.75 7.61
N VAL A 195 -5.17 -10.04 6.85
CA VAL A 195 -4.59 -8.74 7.24
C VAL A 195 -5.03 -7.63 6.29
N TYR A 196 -5.09 -6.40 6.81
CA TYR A 196 -5.39 -5.20 6.04
C TYR A 196 -4.14 -4.29 6.01
N LEU A 197 -3.61 -4.04 4.83
CA LEU A 197 -2.49 -3.14 4.58
C LEU A 197 -2.98 -1.69 4.71
N ILE A 198 -2.75 -1.08 5.88
CA ILE A 198 -3.40 0.17 6.30
C ILE A 198 -2.95 1.41 5.51
N ASP A 199 -1.84 1.29 4.79
CA ASP A 199 -1.29 2.37 3.96
C ASP A 199 -1.51 2.15 2.46
N TYR A 200 -2.01 0.98 2.08
CA TYR A 200 -2.23 0.57 0.68
C TYR A 200 -3.70 0.28 0.36
N GLY A 201 -4.56 0.15 1.37
CA GLY A 201 -5.98 -0.12 1.16
C GLY A 201 -6.26 -1.49 0.56
N ARG A 202 -5.43 -2.49 0.88
CA ARG A 202 -5.59 -3.87 0.39
C ARG A 202 -5.75 -4.84 1.55
N SER A 203 -6.36 -5.98 1.28
CA SER A 203 -6.37 -7.12 2.20
C SER A 203 -5.71 -8.33 1.55
N MET A 204 -5.13 -9.19 2.37
CA MET A 204 -4.53 -10.44 1.93
C MET A 204 -4.57 -11.47 3.04
N PHE A 205 -4.39 -12.74 2.66
CA PHE A 205 -4.19 -13.85 3.59
C PHE A 205 -2.70 -14.16 3.65
N ILE A 206 -2.18 -14.31 4.87
CA ILE A 206 -0.77 -14.62 5.12
C ILE A 206 -0.65 -15.76 6.12
N SER A 207 0.50 -16.45 6.13
CA SER A 207 0.82 -17.35 7.23
C SER A 207 1.04 -16.55 8.52
N ARG A 208 0.67 -17.13 9.66
CA ARG A 208 1.03 -16.56 10.99
C ARG A 208 2.53 -16.30 11.14
N SER A 209 3.36 -17.11 10.50
CA SER A 209 4.83 -16.97 10.53
C SER A 209 5.35 -15.75 9.77
N GLU A 210 4.52 -15.12 8.92
CA GLU A 210 4.85 -13.93 8.14
C GLU A 210 4.29 -12.65 8.75
N CYS A 211 3.82 -12.73 10.00
CA CYS A 211 3.30 -11.63 10.78
C CYS A 211 4.32 -11.25 11.86
N PHE A 212 4.80 -10.01 11.82
CA PHE A 212 5.86 -9.51 12.70
C PHE A 212 5.33 -8.44 13.65
N ALA A 213 5.94 -8.36 14.82
CA ALA A 213 5.62 -7.35 15.80
C ALA A 213 6.03 -5.96 15.28
N ILE A 214 5.15 -4.97 15.44
CA ILE A 214 5.44 -3.59 15.03
C ILE A 214 5.91 -2.74 16.22
N PRO A 215 7.10 -2.13 16.15
CA PRO A 215 7.53 -1.18 17.17
C PRO A 215 6.62 0.03 17.28
N THR A 216 6.46 0.53 18.50
CA THR A 216 5.58 1.66 18.81
C THR A 216 5.93 2.91 18.02
N PHE A 217 7.22 3.16 17.76
CA PHE A 217 7.63 4.35 17.02
C PHE A 217 7.21 4.31 15.55
N ILE A 218 7.28 3.13 14.90
CA ILE A 218 6.81 2.94 13.51
C ILE A 218 5.28 3.02 13.46
N ALA A 219 4.60 2.37 14.41
CA ALA A 219 3.14 2.42 14.50
C ALA A 219 2.62 3.85 14.70
N LYS A 220 3.29 4.66 15.54
CA LYS A 220 2.88 6.03 15.87
C LYS A 220 3.44 7.11 14.94
N PHE A 221 4.34 6.76 14.02
CA PHE A 221 4.96 7.72 13.08
C PHE A 221 3.91 8.48 12.26
N ALA A 222 2.87 7.78 11.79
CA ALA A 222 1.72 8.37 11.13
C ALA A 222 0.45 7.57 11.41
N SER A 223 -0.72 8.21 11.30
CA SER A 223 -1.99 7.49 11.19
C SER A 223 -2.00 6.60 9.93
N PRO A 224 -2.94 5.64 9.81
CA PRO A 224 -3.21 4.96 8.54
C PRO A 224 -3.34 5.94 7.38
N LEU A 225 -2.63 5.68 6.28
CA LEU A 225 -2.54 6.58 5.13
C LEU A 225 -3.57 6.28 4.04
N ALA A 226 -4.08 5.04 3.96
CA ALA A 226 -5.13 4.69 3.03
C ALA A 226 -6.50 5.07 3.59
N HIS A 227 -7.22 5.88 2.83
CA HIS A 227 -8.57 6.33 3.14
C HIS A 227 -9.59 5.50 2.39
N TYR A 228 -10.52 4.90 3.12
CA TYR A 228 -11.61 4.14 2.54
C TYR A 228 -12.72 5.09 2.03
N CYS A 229 -13.02 5.03 0.73
CA CYS A 229 -13.91 5.94 0.06
C CYS A 229 -15.08 5.24 -0.64
N THR A 230 -16.21 5.94 -0.67
CA THR A 230 -17.38 5.64 -1.50
C THR A 230 -17.72 6.83 -2.38
N LEU A 231 -17.93 6.59 -3.66
CA LEU A 231 -18.28 7.63 -4.60
C LEU A 231 -19.75 8.03 -4.42
N ASN A 232 -19.99 9.33 -4.23
CA ASN A 232 -21.33 9.89 -4.07
C ASN A 232 -22.09 9.88 -5.40
N GLY A 233 -23.43 9.87 -5.33
CA GLY A 233 -24.30 9.74 -6.51
C GLY A 233 -24.64 8.29 -6.86
N PHE A 234 -23.92 7.32 -6.31
CA PHE A 234 -24.23 5.89 -6.45
C PHE A 234 -25.27 5.50 -5.41
N LYS A 235 -26.55 5.59 -5.77
CA LYS A 235 -27.62 5.01 -4.96
C LYS A 235 -27.71 3.53 -5.25
N THR A 236 -27.59 2.70 -4.21
CA THR A 236 -28.18 1.35 -4.21
C THR A 236 -29.68 1.54 -4.38
N LEU A 237 -30.20 1.41 -5.60
CA LEU A 237 -31.64 1.30 -5.78
C LEU A 237 -32.05 0.01 -5.07
N ASN A 238 -32.86 0.13 -4.02
CA ASN A 238 -33.34 -0.97 -3.18
C ASN A 238 -34.29 -1.94 -3.93
N MET A 239 -34.24 -1.97 -5.26
CA MET A 239 -34.82 -3.01 -6.08
C MET A 239 -33.67 -3.80 -6.68
N VAL A 240 -33.34 -4.91 -6.03
CA VAL A 240 -32.72 -6.07 -6.70
C VAL A 240 -31.48 -5.67 -7.52
N GLY A 241 -30.48 -5.11 -6.84
CA GLY A 241 -29.06 -5.18 -7.20
C GLY A 241 -28.57 -4.54 -8.51
N VAL A 242 -29.35 -3.64 -9.13
CA VAL A 242 -28.87 -2.89 -10.30
C VAL A 242 -28.29 -1.54 -9.87
N TYR A 243 -26.99 -1.35 -10.11
CA TYR A 243 -26.34 -0.04 -10.05
C TYR A 243 -26.48 0.62 -11.42
N CYS A 244 -27.38 1.59 -11.53
CA CYS A 244 -27.38 2.48 -12.69
C CYS A 244 -26.30 3.53 -12.48
N ILE A 245 -25.14 3.34 -13.11
CA ILE A 245 -24.27 4.47 -13.39
C ILE A 245 -25.02 5.35 -14.37
N ARG A 246 -25.44 6.54 -13.93
CA ARG A 246 -25.70 7.59 -14.91
C ARG A 246 -24.37 7.99 -15.46
N ILE A 247 -23.99 7.35 -16.56
CA ILE A 247 -22.74 7.64 -17.26
C ILE A 247 -22.74 9.10 -17.71
N SER A 248 -23.88 9.82 -17.71
CA SER A 248 -23.95 11.27 -17.90
C SER A 248 -22.99 12.07 -16.99
N ASP A 249 -22.77 11.61 -15.75
CA ASP A 249 -21.91 12.29 -14.77
C ASP A 249 -20.43 11.93 -14.98
N ILE A 250 -20.15 10.83 -15.69
CA ILE A 250 -18.80 10.46 -16.17
C ILE A 250 -18.57 10.98 -17.60
N THR A 251 -19.62 11.24 -18.41
CA THR A 251 -19.51 11.64 -19.82
C THR A 251 -19.04 13.07 -20.00
N ASN A 252 -19.21 13.96 -19.02
CA ASN A 252 -18.53 15.26 -19.09
C ASN A 252 -16.99 15.11 -19.04
N TYR A 253 -16.48 13.95 -18.58
CA TYR A 253 -15.09 13.53 -18.68
C TYR A 253 -14.79 12.52 -19.80
N CYS A 254 -15.82 11.98 -20.46
CA CYS A 254 -15.69 10.93 -21.46
C CYS A 254 -16.31 11.39 -22.77
N GLY A 255 -15.50 12.03 -23.60
CA GLY A 255 -15.77 12.12 -25.04
C GLY A 255 -15.47 10.77 -25.70
N PHE A 256 -16.24 9.70 -25.44
CA PHE A 256 -16.32 8.53 -26.32
C PHE A 256 -17.53 7.63 -25.99
N LEU A 257 -18.31 7.38 -27.06
CA LEU A 257 -19.47 6.50 -27.33
C LEU A 257 -20.11 5.67 -26.19
N LEU A 258 -21.43 5.83 -26.04
CA LEU A 258 -22.31 4.76 -25.54
C LEU A 258 -23.31 4.34 -26.59
N TYR A 259 -23.39 3.02 -26.75
CA TYR A 259 -24.49 2.29 -27.40
C TYR A 259 -25.66 2.23 -26.40
N GLU A 260 -26.83 2.71 -26.81
CA GLU A 260 -28.09 2.46 -26.11
C GLU A 260 -28.45 0.97 -26.27
N SER A 261 -28.21 0.16 -25.24
CA SER A 261 -28.79 -1.18 -25.15
C SER A 261 -29.77 -1.21 -23.97
N GLN A 262 -31.06 -1.37 -24.31
CA GLN A 262 -32.14 -1.62 -23.36
C GLN A 262 -31.92 -2.99 -22.71
N PHE A 263 -31.56 -3.02 -21.43
CA PHE A 263 -31.42 -4.25 -20.66
C PHE A 263 -32.66 -4.45 -19.78
N SER A 264 -33.58 -5.28 -20.26
CA SER A 264 -34.58 -5.96 -19.42
C SER A 264 -34.13 -7.40 -19.21
N ASP A 265 -34.09 -7.88 -17.97
CA ASP A 265 -33.75 -9.25 -17.53
C ASP A 265 -32.26 -9.65 -17.50
N VAL A 266 -31.45 -8.99 -16.68
CA VAL A 266 -30.10 -9.47 -16.31
C VAL A 266 -29.97 -9.60 -14.79
N ASP A 267 -29.36 -10.71 -14.36
CA ASP A 267 -29.25 -11.19 -12.99
C ASP A 267 -28.58 -10.18 -12.04
N SER A 268 -29.36 -9.72 -11.06
CA SER A 268 -29.10 -8.64 -10.09
C SER A 268 -27.87 -8.73 -9.18
N ARG A 269 -27.06 -9.79 -9.26
CA ARG A 269 -25.91 -9.96 -8.36
C ARG A 269 -24.57 -9.64 -9.01
N ALA A 270 -24.56 -9.45 -10.31
CA ALA A 270 -23.40 -8.93 -11.00
C ALA A 270 -23.54 -7.40 -11.09
N LEU A 271 -22.77 -6.68 -10.27
CA LEU A 271 -22.28 -5.39 -10.72
C LEU A 271 -21.72 -5.66 -12.12
N ASP A 272 -22.26 -5.02 -13.17
CA ASP A 272 -21.88 -5.34 -14.54
C ASP A 272 -20.36 -5.34 -14.61
N HIS A 273 -19.79 -6.50 -14.89
CA HIS A 273 -18.34 -6.70 -14.85
C HIS A 273 -17.66 -5.66 -15.76
N ALA A 274 -18.33 -5.26 -16.86
CA ALA A 274 -17.88 -4.18 -17.73
C ALA A 274 -17.84 -2.82 -17.02
N THR A 275 -18.82 -2.51 -16.17
CA THR A 275 -18.86 -1.29 -15.35
C THR A 275 -17.70 -1.25 -14.34
N VAL A 276 -17.41 -2.37 -13.67
CA VAL A 276 -16.29 -2.45 -12.72
C VAL A 276 -14.95 -2.29 -13.42
N ILE A 277 -14.79 -2.93 -14.58
CA ILE A 277 -13.60 -2.80 -15.42
C ILE A 277 -13.45 -1.36 -15.88
N ALA A 278 -14.50 -0.73 -16.42
CA ALA A 278 -14.44 0.65 -16.90
C ALA A 278 -14.06 1.62 -15.76
N PHE A 279 -14.62 1.43 -14.57
CA PHE A 279 -14.23 2.18 -13.39
C PHE A 279 -12.76 1.97 -13.04
N HIS A 280 -12.30 0.71 -12.97
CA HIS A 280 -10.91 0.37 -12.69
C HIS A 280 -9.94 0.99 -13.69
N GLU A 281 -10.17 0.75 -14.98
CA GLU A 281 -9.31 1.26 -16.05
C GLU A 281 -9.24 2.77 -16.00
N LYS A 282 -10.37 3.44 -15.79
CA LYS A 282 -10.40 4.91 -15.75
C LYS A 282 -9.77 5.45 -14.48
N ILE A 283 -10.21 5.02 -13.31
CA ILE A 283 -9.77 5.62 -12.04
C ILE A 283 -8.29 5.35 -11.77
N LEU A 284 -7.77 4.21 -12.21
CA LEU A 284 -6.34 3.89 -12.09
C LEU A 284 -5.50 4.56 -13.19
N SER A 285 -6.09 4.92 -14.34
CA SER A 285 -5.40 5.72 -15.37
C SER A 285 -5.24 7.18 -15.00
N VAL A 286 -6.16 7.72 -14.20
CA VAL A 286 -6.14 9.10 -13.73
C VAL A 286 -5.25 9.12 -12.49
N GLY A 287 -3.94 9.28 -12.68
CA GLY A 287 -2.95 9.17 -11.62
C GLY A 287 -3.20 10.06 -10.39
N GLU A 288 -3.90 11.18 -10.58
CA GLU A 288 -4.30 12.12 -9.52
C GLU A 288 -5.76 12.56 -9.73
N ILE A 289 -6.57 12.48 -8.68
CA ILE A 289 -7.97 12.90 -8.65
C ILE A 289 -8.20 13.96 -7.57
N THR A 290 -9.08 14.93 -7.85
CA THR A 290 -9.57 15.85 -6.82
C THR A 290 -10.86 15.28 -6.23
N LEU A 291 -10.87 15.10 -4.92
CA LEU A 291 -12.03 14.60 -4.18
C LEU A 291 -12.58 15.67 -3.26
N LYS A 292 -13.91 15.70 -3.09
CA LYS A 292 -14.61 16.50 -2.09
C LYS A 292 -15.31 15.60 -1.09
N SER A 293 -14.96 15.73 0.19
CA SER A 293 -15.59 14.95 1.27
C SER A 293 -16.94 15.55 1.67
N PHE A 294 -17.92 14.70 1.97
CA PHE A 294 -19.20 15.11 2.58
C PHE A 294 -19.17 15.14 4.10
N GLY A 295 -18.09 14.69 4.74
CA GLY A 295 -17.95 14.60 6.20
C GLY A 295 -18.94 13.61 6.84
N GLU A 296 -19.58 12.76 6.05
CA GLU A 296 -20.42 11.66 6.50
C GLU A 296 -19.64 10.36 6.31
N SER A 297 -19.36 9.68 7.41
CA SER A 297 -18.86 8.31 7.39
C SER A 297 -20.03 7.37 7.60
N ARG A 298 -20.24 6.45 6.65
CA ARG A 298 -21.17 5.33 6.86
C ARG A 298 -20.37 4.19 7.48
N ARG A 299 -20.87 3.60 8.56
CA ARG A 299 -20.21 2.51 9.30
C ARG A 299 -19.69 1.38 8.42
N THR A 300 -20.32 1.15 7.26
CA THR A 300 -20.00 0.07 6.31
C THR A 300 -19.40 0.55 4.99
N HIS A 301 -19.36 1.86 4.71
CA HIS A 301 -19.03 2.37 3.37
C HIS A 301 -17.97 3.50 3.36
N GLY A 302 -17.25 3.71 4.46
CA GLY A 302 -16.15 4.67 4.47
C GLY A 302 -16.62 6.12 4.34
N GLU A 303 -15.73 6.98 3.86
CA GLU A 303 -16.00 8.40 3.66
C GLU A 303 -16.65 8.64 2.29
N LEU A 304 -17.80 9.31 2.29
CA LEU A 304 -18.50 9.67 1.06
C LEU A 304 -17.77 10.83 0.38
N VAL A 305 -17.37 10.62 -0.87
CA VAL A 305 -16.61 11.58 -1.68
C VAL A 305 -17.25 11.84 -3.04
N GLU A 306 -17.05 13.02 -3.58
CA GLU A 306 -17.42 13.39 -4.96
C GLU A 306 -16.16 13.73 -5.75
N LEU A 307 -16.07 13.25 -6.98
CA LEU A 307 -15.02 13.66 -7.92
C LEU A 307 -15.26 15.10 -8.35
N VAL A 308 -14.21 15.92 -8.32
CA VAL A 308 -14.27 17.34 -8.66
C VAL A 308 -13.37 17.63 -9.85
N ASP A 309 -13.92 18.35 -10.82
CA ASP A 309 -13.21 18.93 -11.96
C ASP A 309 -12.15 19.98 -11.61
#